data_AF-A0A2K8NZ27-F1
#
_entry.id   AF-A0A2K8NZ27-F1
#
_cell.length_a   1.000
_cell.length_b   1.000
_cell.length_c   1.000
_cell.angle_alpha   90.00
_cell.angle_beta   90.00
_cell.angle_gamma   90.00
#
_symmetry.space_group_name_H-M   'P 1'
#
loop_
_entity.id
_entity.type
_entity.pdbx_description
1 polymer ?
#
loop_
_entity_poly.entity_id
_entity_poly.type
_entity_poly.pdbx_seq_one_letter_code
_entity_poly.pdbx_strand_id
1 'polypeptide(L)'
;MRKSLLITLKITFIGVYAALVYALQVALASIPNVELVTLMLSIAGLCMHRYMSMTIALIFVLLEALTYGFGDWVILYIIVWPLLTLSFSLFKKYAEYAWVLVIAVNTIFGFLFGAIDAGIKYLLYDQSTMIAYWIKGLVFDLIHGVGNFMIALLCFKPVYAVVSRYCKKYINAPLFKIKNFDFKIMGCGFCVSKFYI
;
A
#
# COMPACT_ATOMS: atom_id res chain seq x y z
N MET A 1 -24.69 14.83 9.10
CA MET A 1 -24.10 15.01 7.75
C MET A 1 -25.00 14.31 6.73
N ARG A 2 -25.40 14.98 5.65
CA ARG A 2 -26.29 14.40 4.61
C ARG A 2 -25.61 13.19 3.96
N LYS A 3 -26.32 12.07 3.76
CA LYS A 3 -25.74 10.83 3.18
C LYS A 3 -25.00 11.07 1.84
N SER A 4 -25.52 11.96 1.00
CA SER A 4 -24.91 12.34 -0.28
C SER A 4 -23.52 12.97 -0.14
N LEU A 5 -23.31 13.81 0.88
CA LEU A 5 -22.01 14.44 1.14
C LEU A 5 -20.96 13.41 1.56
N LEU A 6 -21.34 12.44 2.38
CA LEU A 6 -20.45 11.34 2.80
C LEU A 6 -19.99 10.48 1.62
N ILE A 7 -20.90 10.17 0.69
CA ILE A 7 -20.57 9.40 -0.51
C ILE A 7 -19.59 10.19 -1.39
N THR A 8 -19.87 11.48 -1.61
CA THR A 8 -19.00 12.36 -2.42
C THR A 8 -17.59 12.45 -1.83
N LEU A 9 -17.47 12.63 -0.52
CA LEU A 9 -16.18 12.66 0.17
C LEU A 9 -15.43 11.33 0.04
N LYS A 10 -16.11 10.20 0.17
CA LYS A 10 -15.50 8.87 0.02
C LYS A 10 -14.94 8.64 -1.38
N ILE A 11 -15.72 8.97 -2.42
CA ILE A 11 -15.29 8.82 -3.82
C ILE A 11 -14.10 9.75 -4.11
N THR A 12 -14.18 11.01 -3.65
CA THR A 12 -13.09 11.98 -3.80
C THR A 12 -11.81 11.47 -3.12
N PHE A 13 -11.93 10.94 -1.91
CA PHE A 13 -10.79 10.39 -1.18
C PHE A 13 -10.14 9.21 -1.90
N ILE A 14 -10.94 8.30 -2.45
CA ILE A 14 -10.44 7.18 -3.25
C ILE A 14 -9.66 7.69 -4.46
N GLY A 15 -10.23 8.64 -5.22
CA GLY A 15 -9.59 9.20 -6.39
C GLY A 15 -8.26 9.90 -6.07
N VAL A 16 -8.25 10.79 -5.07
CA VAL A 16 -7.05 11.51 -4.65
C VAL A 16 -5.97 10.55 -4.14
N TYR A 17 -6.35 9.54 -3.34
CA TYR A 17 -5.37 8.59 -2.81
C TYR A 17 -4.79 7.69 -3.90
N ALA A 18 -5.61 7.19 -4.82
CA ALA A 18 -5.13 6.39 -5.94
C ALA A 18 -4.20 7.19 -6.86
N ALA A 19 -4.53 8.46 -7.14
CA ALA A 19 -3.67 9.35 -7.91
C ALA A 19 -2.33 9.59 -7.20
N LEU A 20 -2.34 9.74 -5.88
CA LEU A 20 -1.13 9.89 -5.08
C LEU A 20 -0.27 8.61 -5.11
N VAL A 21 -0.87 7.43 -4.97
CA VAL A 21 -0.15 6.14 -5.07
C VAL A 21 0.57 6.05 -6.43
N TYR A 22 -0.15 6.32 -7.51
CA TYR A 22 0.38 6.32 -8.87
C TYR A 22 1.48 7.37 -9.06
N ALA A 23 1.25 8.62 -8.61
CA ALA A 23 2.26 9.67 -8.74
C ALA A 23 3.57 9.36 -7.98
N LEU A 24 3.47 8.70 -6.82
CA LEU A 24 4.64 8.25 -6.07
C LEU A 24 5.37 7.09 -6.75
N GLN A 25 4.64 6.20 -7.43
CA GLN A 25 5.23 5.17 -8.30
C GLN A 25 6.04 5.83 -9.41
N VAL A 26 5.43 6.75 -10.14
CA VAL A 26 6.08 7.44 -11.27
C VAL A 26 7.28 8.26 -10.81
N ALA A 27 7.17 8.93 -9.65
CA ALA A 27 8.28 9.70 -9.08
C ALA A 27 9.49 8.82 -8.72
N LEU A 28 9.27 7.55 -8.35
CA LEU A 28 10.31 6.59 -8.04
C LEU A 28 10.72 5.71 -9.24
N ALA A 29 10.11 5.88 -10.41
CA ALA A 29 10.37 5.03 -11.58
C ALA A 29 11.84 5.05 -12.07
N SER A 30 12.61 6.07 -11.69
CA SER A 30 14.06 6.14 -11.99
C SER A 30 14.90 5.15 -11.17
N ILE A 31 14.38 4.66 -10.04
CA ILE A 31 15.04 3.69 -9.17
C ILE A 31 14.43 2.31 -9.43
N PRO A 32 15.21 1.33 -9.88
CA PRO A 32 14.68 0.04 -10.28
C PRO A 32 14.05 -0.69 -9.08
N ASN A 33 12.79 -1.10 -9.21
CA ASN A 33 12.04 -1.91 -8.23
C ASN A 33 11.97 -1.35 -6.79
N VAL A 34 12.22 -0.05 -6.61
CA VAL A 34 11.96 0.65 -5.36
C VAL A 34 10.69 1.46 -5.52
N GLU A 35 9.70 1.21 -4.66
CA GLU A 35 8.39 1.85 -4.77
C GLU A 35 7.75 2.14 -3.41
N LEU A 36 6.92 3.18 -3.38
CA LEU A 36 6.10 3.54 -2.23
C LEU A 36 4.70 2.90 -2.27
N VAL A 37 4.36 2.22 -3.37
CA VAL A 37 3.02 1.67 -3.65
C VAL A 37 2.63 0.67 -2.57
N THR A 38 3.49 -0.31 -2.30
CA THR A 38 3.28 -1.31 -1.24
C THR A 38 2.93 -0.65 0.11
N LEU A 39 3.74 0.32 0.58
CA LEU A 39 3.46 1.02 1.84
C LEU A 39 2.12 1.77 1.81
N MET A 40 1.85 2.52 0.73
CA MET A 40 0.63 3.32 0.62
C MET A 40 -0.63 2.44 0.57
N LEU A 41 -0.60 1.31 -0.12
CA LEU A 41 -1.71 0.37 -0.15
C LEU A 41 -1.91 -0.35 1.19
N SER A 42 -0.83 -0.70 1.89
CA SER A 42 -0.90 -1.24 3.25
C SER A 42 -1.56 -0.27 4.23
N ILE A 43 -1.20 1.03 4.16
CA ILE A 43 -1.83 2.09 4.96
C ILE A 43 -3.30 2.27 4.57
N ALA A 44 -3.65 2.20 3.28
CA ALA A 44 -5.04 2.25 2.85
C ALA A 44 -5.86 1.09 3.45
N GLY A 45 -5.33 -0.13 3.42
CA GLY A 45 -5.93 -1.29 4.05
C GLY A 45 -6.13 -1.11 5.56
N LEU A 46 -5.15 -0.54 6.27
CA LEU A 46 -5.26 -0.27 7.70
C LEU A 46 -6.27 0.84 8.04
N CYS A 47 -6.24 1.96 7.33
CA CYS A 47 -6.97 3.17 7.72
C CYS A 47 -8.37 3.31 7.10
N MET A 48 -8.67 2.63 5.99
CA MET A 48 -9.90 2.85 5.22
C MET A 48 -10.84 1.64 5.27
N HIS A 49 -12.08 1.79 4.82
CA HIS A 49 -12.97 0.64 4.68
C HIS A 49 -12.43 -0.31 3.59
N ARG A 50 -12.62 -1.63 3.78
CA ARG A 50 -12.16 -2.70 2.86
C ARG A 50 -12.44 -2.39 1.39
N TYR A 51 -13.66 -1.99 1.07
CA TYR A 51 -14.05 -1.67 -0.29
C TYR A 51 -13.26 -0.48 -0.85
N MET A 52 -12.98 0.55 -0.04
CA MET A 52 -12.25 1.74 -0.48
C MET A 52 -10.80 1.39 -0.82
N SER A 53 -10.12 0.63 0.03
CA SER A 53 -8.72 0.26 -0.21
C SER A 53 -8.56 -0.65 -1.42
N MET A 54 -9.48 -1.60 -1.62
CA MET A 54 -9.48 -2.45 -2.82
C MET A 54 -9.78 -1.65 -4.09
N THR A 55 -10.73 -0.70 -4.05
CA THR A 55 -11.00 0.18 -5.19
C THR A 55 -9.78 1.05 -5.52
N ILE A 56 -9.09 1.58 -4.51
CA ILE A 56 -7.83 2.33 -4.70
C ILE A 56 -6.80 1.47 -5.44
N ALA A 57 -6.59 0.22 -5.01
CA ALA A 57 -5.66 -0.70 -5.65
C ALA A 57 -6.04 -0.91 -7.12
N LEU A 58 -7.31 -1.19 -7.43
CA LEU A 58 -7.75 -1.40 -8.82
C LEU A 58 -7.62 -0.16 -9.70
N ILE A 59 -7.90 1.04 -9.17
CA ILE A 59 -7.69 2.29 -9.90
C ILE A 59 -6.20 2.50 -10.17
N PHE A 60 -5.33 2.21 -9.20
CA PHE A 60 -3.88 2.27 -9.41
C PHE A 60 -3.46 1.35 -10.57
N VAL A 61 -3.93 0.09 -10.59
CA VAL A 61 -3.63 -0.83 -11.71
C VAL A 61 -4.14 -0.31 -13.04
N LEU A 62 -5.34 0.27 -13.06
CA LEU A 62 -5.88 0.87 -14.27
C LEU A 62 -5.01 2.04 -14.77
N LEU A 63 -4.54 2.91 -13.87
CA LEU A 63 -3.66 4.03 -14.23
C LEU A 63 -2.33 3.53 -14.79
N GLU A 64 -1.73 2.52 -14.17
CA GLU A 64 -0.52 1.87 -14.67
C GLU A 64 -0.75 1.32 -16.08
N ALA A 65 -1.82 0.53 -16.29
CA ALA A 65 -2.12 -0.10 -17.58
C ALA A 65 -2.41 0.91 -18.70
N LEU A 66 -3.10 2.01 -18.37
CA LEU A 66 -3.36 3.10 -19.31
C LEU A 66 -2.07 3.86 -19.71
N THR A 67 -1.08 3.91 -18.82
CA THR A 67 0.16 4.66 -19.05
C THR A 67 1.23 3.81 -19.74
N TYR A 68 1.46 2.60 -19.24
CA TYR A 68 2.55 1.72 -19.69
C TYR A 68 2.08 0.63 -20.65
N GLY A 69 0.78 0.60 -20.96
CA GLY A 69 0.16 -0.38 -21.84
C GLY A 69 -0.31 -1.64 -21.11
N PHE A 70 -1.14 -2.43 -21.77
CA PHE A 70 -1.66 -3.68 -21.21
C PHE A 70 -0.69 -4.84 -21.47
N GLY A 71 -0.15 -5.43 -20.40
CA GLY A 71 0.73 -6.59 -20.44
C GLY A 71 0.32 -7.69 -19.46
N ASP A 72 1.07 -8.78 -19.44
CA ASP A 72 0.88 -9.91 -18.52
C ASP A 72 0.98 -9.48 -17.04
N TRP A 73 1.83 -8.50 -16.74
CA TRP A 73 1.98 -7.88 -15.42
C TRP A 73 0.68 -7.23 -14.90
N VAL A 74 -0.27 -6.84 -15.78
CA VAL A 74 -1.57 -6.31 -15.35
C VAL A 74 -2.36 -7.38 -14.61
N ILE A 75 -2.27 -8.64 -15.05
CA ILE A 75 -2.94 -9.78 -14.39
C ILE A 75 -2.39 -9.96 -12.97
N LEU A 76 -1.07 -9.93 -12.83
CA LEU A 76 -0.41 -9.94 -11.53
C LEU A 76 -0.95 -8.81 -10.65
N TYR A 77 -0.95 -7.58 -11.16
CA TYR A 77 -1.32 -6.38 -10.41
C TYR A 77 -2.77 -6.41 -9.93
N ILE A 78 -3.72 -6.86 -10.77
CA ILE A 78 -5.13 -7.03 -10.39
C ILE A 78 -5.29 -8.02 -9.23
N ILE A 79 -4.38 -8.98 -9.09
CA ILE A 79 -4.42 -9.99 -8.02
C ILE A 79 -3.69 -9.48 -6.77
N VAL A 80 -2.43 -9.09 -6.89
CA VAL A 80 -1.56 -8.84 -5.74
C VAL A 80 -1.93 -7.59 -4.96
N TRP A 81 -2.30 -6.49 -5.64
CA TRP A 81 -2.57 -5.22 -4.97
C TRP A 81 -3.87 -5.25 -4.14
N PRO A 82 -5.00 -5.76 -4.66
CA PRO A 82 -6.19 -5.93 -3.84
C PRO A 82 -5.98 -6.94 -2.69
N LEU A 83 -5.26 -8.04 -2.91
CA LEU A 83 -4.93 -9.00 -1.86
C LEU A 83 -4.10 -8.38 -0.74
N LEU A 84 -3.11 -7.55 -1.08
CA LEU A 84 -2.31 -6.79 -0.12
C LEU A 84 -3.22 -5.90 0.75
N THR A 85 -4.05 -5.06 0.13
CA THR A 85 -4.95 -4.17 0.89
C THR A 85 -5.96 -4.93 1.74
N LEU A 86 -6.44 -6.08 1.25
CA LEU A 86 -7.37 -6.94 1.96
C LEU A 86 -6.71 -7.57 3.18
N SER A 87 -5.47 -8.04 3.05
CA SER A 87 -4.71 -8.64 4.17
C SER A 87 -4.63 -7.67 5.35
N PHE A 88 -4.18 -6.44 5.13
CA PHE A 88 -4.13 -5.40 6.16
C PHE A 88 -5.51 -5.02 6.68
N SER A 89 -6.52 -5.10 5.83
CA SER A 89 -7.88 -4.84 6.27
C SER A 89 -8.43 -5.87 7.25
N LEU A 90 -7.97 -7.12 7.17
CA LEU A 90 -8.33 -8.20 8.09
C LEU A 90 -7.54 -8.12 9.40
N PHE A 91 -6.29 -7.65 9.35
CA PHE A 91 -5.43 -7.52 10.52
C PHE A 91 -5.63 -6.24 11.34
N LYS A 92 -6.62 -5.39 11.01
CA LYS A 92 -6.94 -4.16 11.75
C LYS A 92 -7.12 -4.36 13.26
N LYS A 93 -7.65 -5.50 13.69
CA LYS A 93 -7.83 -5.83 15.11
C LYS A 93 -6.50 -5.94 15.89
N TYR A 94 -5.39 -6.17 15.19
CA TYR A 94 -4.04 -6.23 15.76
C TYR A 94 -3.27 -4.93 15.54
N ALA A 95 -3.98 -3.81 15.39
CA ALA A 95 -3.36 -2.51 15.10
C ALA A 95 -2.34 -2.07 16.16
N GLU A 96 -2.37 -2.63 17.37
CA GLU A 96 -1.33 -2.37 18.38
C GLU A 96 0.08 -2.78 17.90
N TYR A 97 0.18 -3.78 17.02
CA TYR A 97 1.42 -4.22 16.38
C TYR A 97 1.49 -3.82 14.90
N ALA A 98 0.67 -2.86 14.46
CA ALA A 98 0.56 -2.48 13.05
C ALA A 98 1.92 -2.13 12.43
N TRP A 99 2.80 -1.47 13.17
CA TRP A 99 4.12 -1.07 12.66
C TRP A 99 4.99 -2.28 12.32
N VAL A 100 5.09 -3.27 13.22
CA VAL A 100 5.86 -4.52 12.97
C VAL A 100 5.22 -5.29 11.84
N LEU A 101 3.89 -5.42 11.87
CA LEU A 101 3.14 -6.17 10.86
C LEU A 101 3.34 -5.55 9.47
N VAL A 102 3.26 -4.23 9.35
CA VAL A 102 3.46 -3.52 8.08
C VAL A 102 4.88 -3.73 7.57
N ILE A 103 5.89 -3.56 8.42
CA ILE A 103 7.28 -3.79 8.02
C ILE A 103 7.47 -5.23 7.56
N ALA A 104 7.04 -6.21 8.36
CA ALA A 104 7.21 -7.62 8.05
C ALA A 104 6.48 -8.03 6.76
N VAL A 105 5.19 -7.69 6.65
CA VAL A 105 4.37 -8.06 5.48
C VAL A 105 4.85 -7.35 4.22
N ASN A 106 5.17 -6.05 4.26
CA ASN A 106 5.69 -5.35 3.08
C ASN A 106 7.05 -5.91 2.62
N THR A 107 7.91 -6.29 3.58
CA THR A 107 9.22 -6.88 3.27
C THR A 107 9.07 -8.26 2.63
N ILE A 108 8.26 -9.14 3.24
CA ILE A 108 7.99 -10.49 2.72
C ILE A 108 7.30 -10.39 1.36
N PHE A 109 6.32 -9.50 1.22
CA PHE A 109 5.65 -9.25 -0.06
C PHE A 109 6.66 -8.84 -1.14
N GLY A 110 7.61 -7.97 -0.81
CA GLY A 110 8.64 -7.55 -1.74
C GLY A 110 9.55 -8.69 -2.20
N PHE A 111 9.98 -9.57 -1.29
CA PHE A 111 10.78 -10.74 -1.65
C PHE A 111 10.02 -11.82 -2.44
N LEU A 112 8.70 -11.93 -2.22
CA LEU A 112 7.87 -12.92 -2.91
C LEU A 112 7.32 -12.42 -4.24
N PHE A 113 7.47 -11.13 -4.56
CA PHE A 113 6.83 -10.52 -5.72
C PHE A 113 7.22 -11.21 -7.04
N GLY A 114 8.52 -11.37 -7.31
CA GLY A 114 9.01 -12.06 -8.50
C GLY A 114 8.70 -13.55 -8.52
N ALA A 115 8.57 -14.21 -7.36
CA ALA A 115 8.11 -15.60 -7.29
C ALA A 115 6.63 -15.73 -7.70
N ILE A 116 5.77 -14.81 -7.24
CA ILE A 116 4.36 -14.76 -7.66
C ILE A 116 4.27 -14.42 -9.15
N ASP A 117 5.07 -13.45 -9.61
CA ASP A 117 5.12 -13.08 -11.02
C ASP A 117 5.53 -14.27 -11.89
N ALA A 118 6.60 -14.99 -11.52
CA ALA A 118 7.02 -16.21 -12.19
C ALA A 118 5.91 -17.27 -12.23
N GLY A 119 5.16 -17.43 -11.14
CA GLY A 119 3.98 -18.31 -11.10
C GLY A 119 2.90 -17.93 -12.12
N ILE A 120 2.68 -16.63 -12.36
CA ILE A 120 1.79 -16.16 -13.43
C ILE A 120 2.37 -16.53 -14.80
N LYS A 121 3.68 -16.37 -15.02
CA LYS A 121 4.33 -16.76 -16.28
C LYS A 121 4.22 -18.27 -16.55
N TYR A 122 4.27 -19.10 -15.51
CA TYR A 122 4.01 -20.55 -15.64
C TYR A 122 2.62 -20.85 -16.18
N LEU A 123 1.61 -20.13 -15.70
CA LEU A 123 0.22 -20.33 -16.11
C LEU A 123 -0.07 -19.82 -17.52
N LEU A 124 0.60 -18.73 -17.94
CA LEU A 124 0.37 -18.09 -19.25
C LEU A 124 1.23 -18.68 -20.37
N TYR A 125 2.43 -19.17 -20.04
CA TYR A 125 3.43 -19.63 -20.99
C TYR A 125 3.80 -21.09 -20.69
N ASP A 126 4.93 -21.32 -20.03
CA ASP A 126 5.49 -22.65 -19.78
C ASP A 126 6.49 -22.66 -18.61
N GLN A 127 6.93 -23.86 -18.20
CA GLN A 127 7.86 -24.06 -17.10
C GLN A 127 9.25 -23.47 -17.34
N SER A 128 9.78 -23.54 -18.57
CA SER A 128 11.08 -22.98 -18.91
C SER A 128 11.03 -21.45 -18.79
N THR A 129 9.98 -20.83 -19.32
CA THR A 129 9.75 -19.38 -19.21
C THR A 129 9.65 -18.94 -17.75
N MET A 130 8.91 -19.67 -16.91
CA MET A 130 8.85 -19.42 -15.46
C MET A 130 10.24 -19.43 -14.82
N ILE A 131 11.02 -20.49 -15.02
CA ILE A 131 12.33 -20.66 -14.36
C ILE A 131 13.30 -19.57 -14.82
N ALA A 132 13.37 -19.33 -16.13
CA ALA A 132 14.24 -18.31 -16.69
C ALA A 132 13.92 -16.91 -16.14
N TYR A 133 12.63 -16.57 -16.07
CA TYR A 133 12.19 -15.27 -15.54
C TYR A 133 12.46 -15.15 -14.04
N TRP A 134 12.18 -16.19 -13.27
CA TRP A 134 12.41 -16.19 -11.82
C TRP A 134 13.88 -16.00 -11.47
N ILE A 135 14.79 -16.74 -12.12
CA ILE A 135 16.24 -16.62 -11.89
C ILE A 135 16.74 -15.21 -12.24
N LYS A 136 16.27 -14.63 -13.35
CA LYS A 136 16.60 -13.26 -13.74
C LYS A 136 16.04 -12.23 -12.76
N GLY A 137 14.90 -12.54 -12.13
CA GLY A 137 14.18 -11.69 -11.19
C GLY A 137 14.80 -11.60 -9.78
N LEU A 138 15.66 -12.54 -9.38
CA LEU A 138 16.14 -12.62 -7.98
C LEU A 138 16.84 -11.35 -7.47
N VAL A 139 17.61 -10.67 -8.32
CA VAL A 139 18.26 -9.39 -7.95
C VAL A 139 17.21 -8.31 -7.72
N PHE A 140 16.16 -8.30 -8.54
CA PHE A 140 15.05 -7.37 -8.40
C PHE A 140 14.21 -7.67 -7.16
N ASP A 141 13.97 -8.94 -6.82
CA ASP A 141 13.30 -9.35 -5.58
C ASP A 141 14.08 -8.93 -4.34
N LEU A 142 15.41 -9.02 -4.38
CA LEU A 142 16.27 -8.55 -3.30
C LEU A 142 16.16 -7.03 -3.13
N ILE A 143 16.26 -6.27 -4.22
CA ILE A 143 16.10 -4.81 -4.20
C ILE A 143 14.71 -4.43 -3.70
N HIS A 144 13.67 -5.12 -4.17
CA HIS A 144 12.28 -4.82 -3.85
C HIS A 144 11.97 -5.14 -2.37
N GLY A 145 12.39 -6.30 -1.87
CA GLY A 145 12.24 -6.69 -0.46
C GLY A 145 12.96 -5.74 0.50
N VAL A 146 14.24 -5.43 0.23
CA VAL A 146 15.03 -4.51 1.06
C VAL A 146 14.49 -3.07 0.95
N GLY A 147 14.11 -2.63 -0.25
CA GLY A 147 13.51 -1.32 -0.48
C GLY A 147 12.21 -1.15 0.31
N ASN A 148 11.32 -2.13 0.26
CA ASN A 148 10.08 -2.13 1.03
C ASN A 148 10.32 -2.17 2.54
N PHE A 149 11.33 -2.91 3.01
CA PHE A 149 11.75 -2.89 4.41
C PHE A 149 12.16 -1.48 4.85
N MET A 150 13.08 -0.84 4.11
CA MET A 150 13.59 0.49 4.44
C MET A 150 12.51 1.56 4.37
N ILE A 151 11.68 1.54 3.33
CA ILE A 151 10.55 2.46 3.16
C ILE A 151 9.52 2.28 4.28
N ALA A 152 9.15 1.04 4.62
CA ALA A 152 8.23 0.79 5.72
C ALA A 152 8.82 1.25 7.07
N LEU A 153 10.09 0.97 7.32
CA LEU A 153 10.77 1.36 8.56
C LEU A 153 10.81 2.88 8.75
N LEU A 154 11.15 3.63 7.70
CA LEU A 154 11.35 5.08 7.75
C LEU A 154 10.04 5.87 7.61
N CYS A 155 9.19 5.46 6.67
CA CYS A 155 8.05 6.27 6.22
C CYS A 155 6.72 5.84 6.84
N PHE A 156 6.58 4.63 7.41
CA PHE A 156 5.29 4.17 7.94
C PHE A 156 4.72 5.15 8.97
N LYS A 157 5.53 5.56 9.95
CA LYS A 157 5.06 6.44 11.04
C LYS A 157 4.55 7.79 10.54
N PRO A 158 5.33 8.61 9.80
CA PRO A 158 4.86 9.91 9.33
C PRO A 158 3.70 9.81 8.35
N VAL A 159 3.67 8.80 7.48
CA VAL A 159 2.57 8.64 6.50
C VAL A 159 1.29 8.19 7.19
N TYR A 160 1.36 7.19 8.08
CA TYR A 160 0.21 6.72 8.84
C TYR A 160 -0.42 7.83 9.69
N ALA A 161 0.42 8.64 10.35
CA ALA A 161 0.01 9.79 11.13
C ALA A 161 -0.90 10.76 10.36
N VAL A 162 -0.47 11.11 9.14
CA VAL A 162 -1.22 12.03 8.28
C VAL A 162 -2.48 11.33 7.78
N VAL A 163 -2.35 10.17 7.12
CA VAL A 163 -3.48 9.50 6.47
C VAL A 163 -4.58 9.15 7.48
N SER A 164 -4.22 8.60 8.64
CA SER A 164 -5.20 8.27 9.68
C SER A 164 -6.00 9.50 10.13
N ARG A 165 -5.35 10.65 10.36
CA ARG A 165 -6.04 11.90 10.74
C ARG A 165 -7.12 12.31 9.73
N TYR A 166 -6.80 12.26 8.43
CA TYR A 166 -7.76 12.59 7.37
C TYR A 166 -8.86 11.54 7.25
N CYS A 167 -8.53 10.25 7.38
CA CYS A 167 -9.52 9.16 7.41
C CYS A 167 -10.51 9.30 8.57
N LYS A 168 -10.05 9.71 9.77
CA LYS A 168 -10.95 10.01 10.91
C LYS A 168 -11.93 11.11 10.55
N LYS A 169 -11.37 12.21 10.03
CA LYS A 169 -12.09 13.47 9.87
C LYS A 169 -13.15 13.39 8.77
N TYR A 170 -12.82 12.77 7.64
CA TYR A 170 -13.66 12.84 6.44
C TYR A 170 -14.40 11.54 6.12
N ILE A 171 -13.87 10.39 6.52
CA ILE A 171 -14.42 9.08 6.16
C ILE A 171 -15.14 8.42 7.35
N ASN A 172 -14.94 8.95 8.56
CA ASN A 172 -15.36 8.34 9.83
C ASN A 172 -15.00 6.85 9.91
N ALA A 173 -13.82 6.50 9.37
CA ALA A 173 -13.32 5.14 9.44
C ALA A 173 -12.93 4.84 10.90
N PRO A 174 -13.21 3.62 11.41
CA PRO A 174 -12.74 3.23 12.73
C PRO A 174 -11.21 3.22 12.70
N LEU A 175 -10.61 4.15 13.43
CA LEU A 175 -9.17 4.21 13.63
C LEU A 175 -8.79 3.52 14.91
N PHE A 176 -7.69 2.80 14.86
CA PHE A 176 -7.21 2.00 15.98
C PHE A 176 -5.97 2.65 16.60
N LYS A 177 -5.87 2.54 17.92
CA LYS A 177 -4.72 3.04 18.68
C LYS A 177 -3.52 2.13 18.42
N ILE A 178 -2.41 2.69 17.92
CA ILE A 178 -1.13 1.99 17.85
C ILE A 178 -0.39 2.21 19.18
N LYS A 179 0.06 1.16 19.87
CA LYS A 179 0.91 1.28 21.08
C LYS A 179 2.34 1.66 20.68
N ASN A 180 3.07 2.38 21.56
CA ASN A 180 4.42 2.92 21.32
C ASN A 180 4.51 4.02 20.23
N PHE A 181 3.43 4.79 20.04
CA PHE A 181 3.34 5.89 19.08
C PHE A 181 3.39 7.25 19.78
N ASP A 182 4.52 7.56 20.44
CA ASP A 182 4.79 8.94 20.85
C ASP A 182 5.29 9.72 19.63
N PHE A 183 4.47 10.70 19.21
CA PHE A 183 4.86 11.73 18.25
C PHE A 183 5.91 12.65 18.89
N LYS A 184 7.14 12.16 19.02
CA LYS A 184 8.26 12.97 19.51
C LYS A 184 9.38 13.06 18.49
N ILE A 185 9.07 13.08 17.19
CA ILE A 185 9.99 13.54 16.14
C ILE A 185 9.20 14.33 15.09
N MET A 186 9.06 15.63 15.37
CA MET A 186 9.36 16.75 14.47
C MET A 186 9.05 18.00 15.28
N GLY A 187 10.09 18.81 15.54
CA GLY A 187 10.03 20.02 16.35
C GLY A 187 9.22 21.13 15.71
N CYS A 188 7.91 20.95 15.63
CA CYS A 188 6.95 22.03 15.40
C CYS A 188 5.87 21.88 16.46
N GLY A 189 5.85 22.82 17.41
CA GLY A 189 4.99 22.79 18.58
C GLY A 189 3.50 22.88 18.24
N PHE A 190 2.90 21.75 17.87
CA PHE A 190 1.46 21.59 17.88
C PHE A 190 1.09 20.46 18.82
N CYS A 191 0.73 20.90 20.02
CA CYS A 191 0.15 20.16 21.12
C CYS A 191 -0.93 19.17 20.63
N VAL A 192 -0.57 17.89 20.50
CA VAL A 192 -1.54 16.78 20.42
C VAL A 192 -1.73 16.23 21.83
N SER A 193 -2.11 17.11 22.76
CA SER A 193 -2.65 16.72 24.06
C SER A 193 -4.01 17.39 24.18
N LYS A 194 -5.02 16.62 24.60
CA LYS A 194 -6.46 16.94 24.62
C LYS A 194 -7.15 16.84 23.26
N PHE A 195 -7.62 15.64 22.93
CA PHE A 195 -8.98 15.44 22.40
C PHE A 195 -9.35 13.96 22.64
N TYR A 196 -9.70 13.68 23.89
CA TYR A 196 -10.34 12.45 24.34
C TYR A 196 -11.61 12.85 25.08
N ILE A 197 -12.75 12.78 24.39
CA ILE A 197 -14.04 12.29 24.89
C ILE A 197 -14.64 11.49 23.73
#